data_AF-A0A4R1QP33-F1
#
_entry.id   AF-A0A4R1QP33-F1
#
_cell.length_a   1.000
_cell.length_b   1.000
_cell.length_c   1.000
_cell.angle_alpha   90.00
_cell.angle_beta   90.00
_cell.angle_gamma   90.00
#
_symmetry.space_group_name_H-M   'P 1'
#
loop_
_entity.id
_entity.type
_entity.pdbx_description
1 polymer ?
#
loop_
_entity_poly.entity_id
_entity_poly.type
_entity_poly.pdbx_seq_one_letter_code
_entity_poly.pdbx_strand_id
1 'polypeptide(L)' 'MKERQYSPKPLLTKREREVFELLLQDKTTKEIASELFISEKTVRNHISNAMQKLGVKGRSQAVVELLRMGELEL' A
#
# COMPACT_ATOMS: atom_id res chain seq x y z
N MET A 1 30.74 1.62 21.40
CA MET A 1 30.24 1.89 20.04
C MET A 1 28.77 1.54 20.04
N LYS A 2 27.84 2.50 19.87
CA LYS A 2 26.40 2.20 19.86
C LYS A 2 26.07 1.50 18.54
N GLU A 3 25.67 0.23 18.61
CA GLU A 3 25.07 -0.48 17.48
C GLU A 3 23.89 0.36 16.97
N ARG A 4 23.96 0.85 15.73
CA ARG A 4 22.81 1.48 15.08
C ARG A 4 21.78 0.37 14.91
N GLN A 5 20.74 0.39 15.75
CA GLN A 5 19.58 -0.49 15.61
C GLN A 5 19.03 -0.36 14.19
N TYR A 6 19.28 -1.36 13.35
CA TYR A 6 18.68 -1.43 12.02
C TYR A 6 17.22 -1.79 12.20
N SER A 7 16.35 -0.78 12.16
CA SER A 7 14.91 -1.03 12.00
C SER A 7 14.67 -1.35 10.53
N PRO A 8 14.19 -2.54 10.17
CA PRO A 8 13.84 -2.84 8.79
C PRO A 8 12.82 -1.80 8.31
N LYS A 9 13.07 -1.20 7.14
CA LYS A 9 12.11 -0.27 6.55
C LYS A 9 10.81 -1.04 6.29
N PRO A 10 9.64 -0.44 6.60
CA PRO A 10 8.36 -1.06 6.27
C PRO A 10 8.25 -1.29 4.76
N LEU A 11 7.61 -2.39 4.37
CA LEU A 11 7.47 -2.78 2.96
C LEU A 11 6.72 -1.70 2.17
N LEU A 12 5.63 -1.21 2.77
CA LEU A 12 4.85 -0.10 2.25
C LEU A 12 5.31 1.23 2.84
N THR A 13 5.34 2.25 2.01
CA THR A 13 5.32 3.64 2.47
C THR A 13 3.97 3.94 3.11
N LYS A 14 3.93 5.01 3.92
CA LYS A 14 2.70 5.48 4.55
C LYS A 14 1.55 5.68 3.54
N ARG A 15 1.82 6.32 2.40
CA ARG A 15 0.77 6.56 1.38
C ARG A 15 0.35 5.30 0.64
N GLU A 16 1.25 4.36 0.39
CA GLU A 16 0.85 3.07 -0.18
C GLU A 16 -0.04 2.31 0.78
N ARG A 17 0.31 2.28 2.07
CA ARG A 17 -0.50 1.65 3.12
C ARG A 17 -1.91 2.23 3.18
N GLU A 18 -2.05 3.56 3.30
CA GLU A 18 -3.36 4.21 3.34
C GLU A 18 -4.20 3.93 2.08
N VAL A 19 -3.59 3.89 0.89
CA VAL A 19 -4.29 3.52 -0.34
C VAL A 19 -4.84 2.10 -0.26
N PHE A 20 -4.08 1.14 0.27
CA PHE A 20 -4.54 -0.24 0.41
C PHE A 20 -5.55 -0.44 1.53
N GLU A 21 -5.44 0.30 2.64
CA GLU A 21 -6.46 0.32 3.71
C GLU A 21 -7.81 0.79 3.17
N LEU A 22 -7.82 1.82 2.33
CA LEU A 22 -9.05 2.30 1.69
C LEU A 22 -9.56 1.33 0.61
N LEU A 23 -8.68 0.61 -0.08
CA LEU A 23 -9.08 -0.48 -0.99
C LEU A 23 -9.76 -1.63 -0.24
N LEU A 24 -9.32 -1.95 0.98
CA LEU A 24 -9.96 -2.96 1.83
C LEU A 24 -11.37 -2.55 2.26
N GLN A 25 -11.63 -1.25 2.35
CA GLN A 25 -12.97 -0.68 2.60
C GLN A 25 -13.83 -0.62 1.32
N ASP A 26 -13.44 -1.32 0.26
CA ASP A 26 -14.11 -1.37 -1.05
C ASP A 26 -14.22 0.00 -1.76
N LYS A 27 -13.35 0.95 -1.42
CA LYS A 27 -13.35 2.27 -2.07
C LYS A 27 -12.73 2.20 -3.47
N THR A 28 -13.35 2.91 -4.40
CA THR A 28 -12.85 3.09 -5.76
C THR A 28 -11.62 4.01 -5.79
N THR A 29 -10.82 3.96 -6.86
CA THR A 29 -9.66 4.87 -7.01
C THR A 29 -10.07 6.35 -7.01
N LYS A 30 -11.31 6.65 -7.41
CA LYS A 30 -11.88 8.00 -7.38
C LYS A 30 -12.18 8.46 -5.95
N GLU A 31 -12.81 7.62 -5.14
CA GLU A 31 -13.09 7.92 -3.73
C GLU A 31 -11.79 8.06 -2.92
N ILE A 32 -10.84 7.16 -3.13
CA ILE A 32 -9.50 7.21 -2.52
C ILE A 32 -8.79 8.51 -2.88
N ALA A 33 -8.85 8.91 -4.16
CA ALA A 33 -8.25 10.16 -4.63
C ALA A 33 -8.86 11.38 -3.93
N SER A 34 -10.19 11.40 -3.80
CA SER A 34 -10.90 12.46 -3.08
C SER A 34 -10.54 12.52 -1.59
N GLU A 35 -10.47 11.38 -0.91
CA GLU A 35 -10.19 11.30 0.53
C GLU A 35 -8.73 11.63 0.88
N LEU A 36 -7.79 11.24 0.01
CA LEU A 36 -6.37 11.52 0.20
C LEU A 36 -5.93 12.84 -0.44
N PHE A 37 -6.85 13.61 -1.04
CA PHE A 37 -6.59 14.89 -1.72
C PHE A 37 -5.49 14.78 -2.80
N ILE A 38 -5.54 13.73 -3.63
CA ILE A 38 -4.60 13.47 -4.72
C ILE A 38 -5.36 13.10 -6.01
N SER A 39 -4.65 12.97 -7.13
CA SER A 39 -5.27 12.52 -8.38
C SER A 39 -5.47 11.00 -8.40
N GLU A 40 -6.47 10.51 -9.14
CA GLU A 40 -6.62 9.07 -9.37
C GLU A 40 -5.37 8.43 -10.01
N LYS A 41 -4.64 9.19 -10.84
CA LYS A 41 -3.36 8.75 -11.41
C LYS A 41 -2.33 8.52 -10.30
N THR A 42 -2.29 9.39 -9.30
CA THR A 42 -1.40 9.26 -8.13
C THR A 42 -1.77 8.02 -7.31
N VAL A 43 -3.07 7.75 -7.09
CA VAL A 43 -3.53 6.51 -6.43
C VAL A 43 -3.07 5.28 -7.20
N ARG A 44 -3.29 5.23 -8.52
CA ARG A 44 -2.82 4.11 -9.37
C ARG A 44 -1.31 3.93 -9.34
N ASN A 45 -0.54 5.01 -9.23
CA ASN A 45 0.91 4.95 -9.09
C ASN A 45 1.31 4.33 -7.74
N HIS A 46 0.67 4.70 -6.63
CA HIS A 46 0.90 4.05 -5.34
C HIS A 46 0.61 2.55 -5.39
N ILE A 47 -0.52 2.15 -6.00
CA ILE A 47 -0.86 0.73 -6.19
C ILE A 47 0.22 0.02 -7.03
N SER A 48 0.64 0.62 -8.14
CA SER A 48 1.64 0.03 -9.03
C SER A 48 3.01 -0.13 -8.37
N ASN A 49 3.43 0.86 -7.57
CA ASN A 49 4.69 0.80 -6.83
C ASN A 49 4.66 -0.29 -5.74
N ALA A 50 3.55 -0.39 -4.99
CA ALA A 50 3.36 -1.46 -4.02
C ALA A 50 3.37 -2.85 -4.69
N MET A 51 2.67 -3.01 -5.82
CA MET A 51 2.68 -4.24 -6.60
C MET A 51 4.09 -4.62 -7.07
N GLN A 52 4.89 -3.64 -7.51
CA GLN A 52 6.28 -3.86 -7.91
C GLN A 52 7.14 -4.33 -6.74
N LYS A 53 6.97 -3.73 -5.55
CA LYS A 53 7.68 -4.16 -4.33
C LYS A 53 7.31 -5.57 -3.89
N LEU A 54 6.03 -5.93 -4.04
CA LEU A 54 5.49 -7.25 -3.73
C LEU A 54 5.82 -8.31 -4.80
N GLY A 55 6.25 -7.90 -5.99
CA GLY A 55 6.49 -8.82 -7.12
C GLY A 55 5.21 -9.44 -7.71
N VAL A 56 4.05 -8.81 -7.50
CA VAL A 56 2.75 -9.32 -7.93
C VAL A 56 2.21 -8.58 -9.15
N LYS A 57 1.30 -9.21 -9.91
CA LYS A 57 0.79 -8.68 -11.18
C LYS A 57 -0.57 -7.98 -11.07
N GLY A 58 -1.27 -8.12 -9.95
CA GLY A 58 -2.61 -7.54 -9.77
C GLY A 58 -2.84 -6.97 -8.38
N ARG A 59 -3.71 -5.96 -8.31
CA ARG A 59 -4.11 -5.32 -7.05
C ARG A 59 -4.71 -6.30 -6.03
N SER A 60 -5.53 -7.26 -6.49
CA SER A 60 -6.11 -8.28 -5.60
C SER A 60 -5.03 -9.22 -5.04
N GLN A 61 -4.03 -9.58 -5.84
CA GLN A 61 -2.88 -10.35 -5.35
C GLN A 61 -2.07 -9.54 -4.32
N ALA A 62 -1.89 -8.23 -4.56
CA ALA A 62 -1.23 -7.36 -3.61
C ALA A 62 -1.97 -7.28 -2.28
N VAL A 63 -3.31 -7.13 -2.29
CA VAL A 63 -4.12 -7.17 -1.07
C VAL A 63 -3.93 -8.47 -0.30
N VAL A 64 -4.04 -9.62 -0.98
CA VAL A 64 -3.87 -10.93 -0.35
C VAL A 64 -2.48 -11.10 0.27
N GLU A 65 -1.41 -10.69 -0.42
CA GLU A 65 -0.07 -10.80 0.15
C GLU A 65 0.17 -9.85 1.30
N LEU A 66 -0.37 -8.63 1.26
CA LEU A 66 -0.23 -7.68 2.36
C LEU A 66 -0.95 -8.17 3.62
N LEU A 67 -2.12 -8.79 3.48
CA LEU A 67 -2.82 -9.46 4.58
C LEU A 67 -2.01 -10.65 5.12
N ARG A 68 -1.45 -11.49 4.23
CA ARG A 68 -0.63 -12.65 4.63
C ARG A 68 0.64 -12.22 5.40
N MET A 69 1.26 -11.12 4.99
CA MET A 69 2.46 -10.58 5.63
C MET A 69 2.17 -9.83 6.94
N GLY A 70 0.89 -9.60 7.29
CA GLY A 70 0.51 -8.77 8.44
C GLY A 70 0.78 -7.28 8.21
N GLU A 71 0.98 -6.86 6.96
CA GLU A 71 1.11 -5.45 6.60
C GLU A 71 -0.26 -4.76 6.54
N LEU A 72 -1.35 -5.50 6.34
CA LEU A 72 -2.72 -5.00 6.46
C LEU A 72 -3.54 -5.92 7.38
N GLU A 73 -4.62 -5.39 7.93
CA GLU A 73 -5.59 -6.10 8.75
C GLU A 73 -7.00 -5.88 8.19
N LEU A 74 -7.89 -6.87 8.38
CA LEU A 74 -9.31 -6.79 8.01
C LEU A 74 -10.15 -6.24 9.16
#